data_AF-A0A2L2X5K6-F1
#
_entry.id   AF-A0A2L2X5K6-F1
#
_cell.length_a   1.000
_cell.length_b   1.000
_cell.length_c   1.000
_cell.angle_alpha   90.00
_cell.angle_beta   90.00
_cell.angle_gamma   90.00
#
_symmetry.space_group_name_H-M   'P 1'
#
loop_
_entity.id
_entity.type
_entity.pdbx_description
1 polymer ?
#
loop_
_entity_poly.entity_id
_entity_poly.type
_entity_poly.pdbx_seq_one_letter_code
_entity_poly.pdbx_strand_id
1 'polypeptide(L)'
;MFVGVSTGIVFVAAEWNWQVVLYAILFSAVLIGTWTILFIKVDKKIKITYIFLFALFMCAPNMLPTVEKAFDKDSCLDTGVCKEGLEINTEYGKIKINKENCLKYGFAWDEKRKWCDVRKSQNSL
;
A
#
# COMPACT_ATOMS: atom_id res chain seq x y z
N MET A 1 -2.83 14.59 -20.05
CA MET A 1 -1.78 13.62 -20.41
C MET A 1 -0.75 13.55 -19.27
N PHE A 2 -1.09 12.96 -18.12
CA PHE A 2 -0.14 12.60 -17.02
C PHE A 2 -0.75 11.63 -15.99
N VAL A 3 -1.96 11.09 -16.23
CA VAL A 3 -2.60 10.10 -15.33
C VAL A 3 -2.41 8.67 -15.84
N GLY A 4 -1.74 8.50 -16.99
CA GLY A 4 -1.63 7.21 -17.70
C GLY A 4 -0.35 6.41 -17.46
N VAL A 5 0.56 6.85 -16.57
CA VAL A 5 1.88 6.19 -16.40
C VAL A 5 2.10 5.67 -14.97
N SER A 6 1.43 6.22 -13.95
CA SER A 6 1.61 5.74 -12.57
C SER A 6 0.80 4.48 -12.24
N THR A 7 -0.31 4.21 -12.95
CA THR A 7 -1.08 2.97 -12.77
C THR A 7 -0.38 1.72 -13.33
N GLY A 8 0.60 1.89 -14.23
CA GLY A 8 1.37 0.79 -14.78
C GLY A 8 2.44 0.22 -13.83
N ILE A 9 2.89 1.01 -12.86
CA ILE A 9 4.01 0.63 -11.96
C ILE A 9 3.49 -0.11 -10.71
N VAL A 10 2.29 0.21 -10.24
CA VAL A 10 1.64 -0.48 -9.09
C VAL A 10 1.39 -1.97 -9.36
N PHE A 11 1.33 -2.38 -10.63
CA PHE A 11 0.98 -3.76 -11.02
C PHE A 11 2.16 -4.73 -11.16
N VAL A 12 3.42 -4.29 -11.06
CA VAL A 12 4.57 -5.17 -11.36
C VAL A 12 5.04 -6.00 -10.15
N ALA A 13 4.59 -5.71 -8.92
CA ALA A 13 5.07 -6.41 -7.71
C ALA A 13 4.00 -7.17 -6.90
N ALA A 14 2.72 -7.06 -7.26
CA ALA A 14 1.64 -7.81 -6.63
C ALA A 14 1.47 -9.16 -7.32
N GLU A 15 1.55 -10.24 -6.55
CA GLU A 15 1.03 -11.54 -6.97
C GLU A 15 -0.40 -11.33 -7.48
N TRP A 16 -0.72 -11.77 -8.70
CA TRP A 16 -1.97 -11.48 -9.44
C TRP A 16 -3.22 -12.00 -8.71
N ASN A 17 -3.57 -11.37 -7.59
CA ASN A 17 -4.73 -11.70 -6.82
C ASN A 17 -5.89 -10.84 -7.31
N TRP A 18 -6.89 -11.49 -7.90
CA TRP A 18 -8.03 -10.82 -8.51
C TRP A 18 -8.74 -9.84 -7.55
N GLN A 19 -8.70 -10.11 -6.25
CA GLN A 19 -9.28 -9.26 -5.20
C GLN A 19 -8.56 -7.90 -5.12
N VAL A 20 -7.23 -7.89 -5.25
CA VAL A 20 -6.42 -6.66 -5.25
C VAL A 20 -6.65 -5.88 -6.55
N VAL A 21 -6.72 -6.58 -7.68
CA VAL A 21 -6.99 -5.97 -8.99
C VAL A 21 -8.35 -5.28 -9.00
N LEU A 22 -9.40 -5.97 -8.55
CA LEU A 22 -10.73 -5.38 -8.42
C LEU A 22 -10.74 -4.18 -7.49
N TYR A 23 -10.09 -4.31 -6.32
CA TYR A 23 -10.03 -3.22 -5.36
C TYR A 23 -9.36 -1.98 -5.97
N ALA A 24 -8.25 -2.15 -6.70
CA ALA A 24 -7.55 -1.07 -7.38
C ALA A 24 -8.42 -0.40 -8.47
N ILE A 25 -9.16 -1.18 -9.25
CA ILE A 25 -10.10 -0.65 -10.27
C ILE A 25 -11.21 0.17 -9.60
N LEU A 26 -11.83 -0.38 -8.56
CA LEU A 26 -12.89 0.29 -7.79
C LEU A 26 -12.37 1.58 -7.15
N PHE A 27 -11.19 1.53 -6.53
CA PHE A 27 -10.54 2.68 -5.92
C PHE A 27 -10.28 3.79 -6.94
N SER A 28 -9.76 3.44 -8.12
CA SER A 28 -9.53 4.39 -9.21
C SER A 28 -10.84 5.01 -9.70
N ALA A 29 -11.91 4.22 -9.86
CA ALA A 29 -13.22 4.71 -10.27
C ALA A 29 -13.81 5.68 -9.23
N VAL A 30 -13.70 5.37 -7.94
CA VAL A 30 -14.15 6.22 -6.84
C VAL A 30 -13.37 7.53 -6.79
N LEU A 31 -12.05 7.51 -7.01
CA LEU A 31 -11.25 8.74 -7.07
C LEU A 31 -11.68 9.66 -8.22
N ILE A 32 -11.89 9.09 -9.41
CA ILE A 32 -12.38 9.84 -10.58
C ILE A 32 -13.80 10.38 -10.32
N GLY A 33 -14.68 9.56 -9.73
CA GLY A 33 -16.03 9.97 -9.33
C GLY A 33 -16.02 11.11 -8.32
N THR A 34 -15.19 11.03 -7.30
CA THR A 34 -15.01 12.10 -6.29
C THR A 34 -14.54 13.38 -6.96
N TRP A 35 -13.51 13.28 -7.81
CA TRP A 35 -12.92 14.43 -8.49
C TRP A 35 -13.94 15.12 -9.40
N THR A 36 -14.70 14.36 -10.19
CA THR A 36 -15.76 14.92 -11.05
C THR A 36 -16.90 15.58 -10.27
N ILE A 37 -17.34 14.99 -9.15
CA ILE A 37 -18.40 15.55 -8.30
C ILE A 37 -18.01 16.89 -7.68
N LEU A 38 -16.73 17.11 -7.40
CA LEU A 38 -16.25 18.40 -6.87
C LEU A 38 -16.49 19.54 -7.87
N PHE A 39 -16.29 19.30 -9.18
CA PHE A 39 -16.42 20.31 -10.24
C PHE A 39 -17.82 20.42 -10.85
N ILE A 40 -18.69 19.41 -10.67
CA ILE A 40 -20.08 19.50 -11.15
C ILE A 40 -20.91 20.39 -10.20
N LYS A 41 -21.85 21.14 -10.79
CA LYS A 41 -22.83 21.96 -10.07
C LYS A 41 -23.94 21.06 -9.50
N VAL A 42 -23.60 20.32 -8.44
CA VAL A 42 -24.52 19.46 -7.67
C VAL A 42 -24.86 20.12 -6.34
N ASP A 43 -26.03 19.81 -5.79
CA ASP A 43 -26.43 20.21 -4.43
C ASP A 43 -25.39 19.84 -3.38
N LYS A 44 -25.17 20.74 -2.42
CA LYS A 44 -24.20 20.57 -1.32
C LYS A 44 -24.46 19.29 -0.51
N LYS A 45 -25.73 18.89 -0.34
CA LYS A 45 -26.10 17.66 0.38
C LYS A 45 -25.51 16.42 -0.29
N ILE A 46 -25.61 16.32 -1.62
CA ILE A 46 -25.08 15.19 -2.39
C ILE A 46 -23.56 15.15 -2.31
N LYS A 47 -22.89 16.31 -2.38
CA LYS A 47 -21.43 16.40 -2.23
C LYS A 47 -20.97 15.89 -0.86
N ILE A 48 -21.64 16.29 0.22
CA ILE A 48 -21.33 15.84 1.58
C ILE A 48 -21.56 14.33 1.72
N THR A 49 -22.70 13.81 1.23
CA THR A 49 -22.98 12.37 1.26
C THR A 49 -21.92 11.57 0.51
N TYR A 50 -21.45 12.04 -0.64
CA TYR A 50 -20.42 11.35 -1.42
C TYR A 50 -19.06 11.37 -0.73
N ILE A 51 -18.67 12.50 -0.13
CA ILE A 51 -17.43 12.60 0.68
C ILE A 51 -17.50 11.65 1.88
N PHE A 52 -18.67 11.52 2.52
CA PHE A 52 -18.86 10.57 3.62
C PHE A 52 -18.72 9.11 3.16
N LEU A 53 -19.34 8.75 2.02
CA LEU A 53 -19.19 7.42 1.41
C LEU A 53 -17.73 7.14 1.01
N PHE A 54 -17.01 8.14 0.49
CA PHE A 54 -15.59 8.03 0.19
C PHE A 54 -14.76 7.76 1.45
N ALA A 55 -15.03 8.47 2.54
CA ALA A 55 -14.35 8.24 3.82
C ALA A 55 -14.58 6.82 4.36
N LEU A 56 -15.80 6.28 4.23
CA LEU A 56 -16.09 4.88 4.58
C LEU A 56 -15.33 3.90 3.66
N PHE A 57 -15.26 4.19 2.37
CA PHE A 57 -14.54 3.38 1.41
C PHE A 57 -13.03 3.30 1.70
N MET A 58 -12.43 4.38 2.23
CA MET A 58 -11.03 4.38 2.67
C MET A 58 -10.74 3.41 3.81
N CYS A 59 -11.75 2.97 4.57
CA CYS A 59 -11.59 1.95 5.61
C CYS A 59 -11.67 0.50 5.09
N ALA A 60 -12.09 0.29 3.83
CA ALA A 60 -12.27 -1.03 3.25
C ALA A 60 -11.00 -1.92 3.20
N PRO A 61 -9.77 -1.40 2.98
CA PRO A 61 -8.55 -2.22 2.95
C PRO A 61 -8.33 -3.05 4.21
N ASN A 62 -8.66 -2.48 5.38
CA ASN A 62 -8.46 -3.12 6.69
C ASN A 62 -9.36 -4.35 6.89
N MET A 63 -10.41 -4.50 6.09
CA MET A 63 -11.31 -5.67 6.12
C MET A 63 -10.85 -6.78 5.17
N LEU A 64 -9.92 -6.48 4.25
CA LEU A 64 -9.51 -7.35 3.16
C LEU A 64 -8.02 -7.70 3.37
N PRO A 65 -7.67 -8.78 4.10
CA PRO A 65 -6.30 -9.04 4.53
C PRO A 65 -5.33 -9.24 3.36
N THR A 66 -5.81 -9.72 2.23
CA THR A 66 -5.04 -9.83 0.98
C THR A 66 -4.65 -8.45 0.42
N VAL A 67 -5.57 -7.50 0.49
CA VAL A 67 -5.38 -6.12 0.00
C VAL A 67 -4.47 -5.37 0.96
N GLU A 68 -4.68 -5.50 2.27
CA GLU A 68 -3.79 -4.96 3.30
C GLU A 68 -2.34 -5.43 3.09
N LYS A 69 -2.12 -6.74 2.89
CA LYS A 69 -0.78 -7.30 2.64
C LYS A 69 -0.15 -6.76 1.36
N ALA A 70 -0.93 -6.55 0.31
CA ALA A 70 -0.43 -5.97 -0.94
C ALA A 70 0.02 -4.52 -0.74
N PHE A 71 -0.76 -3.71 -0.03
CA PHE A 71 -0.40 -2.33 0.32
C PHE A 71 0.80 -2.27 1.26
N ASP A 72 0.85 -3.13 2.28
CA ASP A 72 1.98 -3.21 3.21
C ASP A 72 3.28 -3.60 2.47
N LYS A 73 3.19 -4.51 1.49
CA LYS A 73 4.33 -4.90 0.64
C LYS A 73 4.77 -3.75 -0.27
N ASP A 74 3.84 -3.08 -0.94
CA ASP A 74 4.11 -1.94 -1.81
C ASP A 74 4.76 -0.80 -1.01
N SER A 75 4.17 -0.44 0.13
CA SER A 75 4.71 0.57 1.05
C SER A 75 6.10 0.21 1.58
N CYS A 76 6.34 -1.07 1.87
CA CYS A 76 7.65 -1.57 2.25
C CYS A 76 8.70 -1.39 1.14
N LEU A 77 8.35 -1.66 -0.12
CA LEU A 77 9.26 -1.45 -1.26
C LEU A 77 9.56 0.04 -1.48
N ASP A 78 8.55 0.89 -1.34
CA ASP A 78 8.66 2.34 -1.52
C ASP A 78 9.43 3.05 -0.40
N THR A 79 9.19 2.67 0.86
CA THR A 79 9.78 3.31 2.04
C THR A 79 11.07 2.63 2.51
N GLY A 80 11.22 1.34 2.23
CA GLY A 80 12.25 0.49 2.82
C GLY A 80 11.92 0.01 4.23
N VAL A 81 10.73 0.29 4.77
CA VAL A 81 10.32 -0.11 6.12
C VAL A 81 9.22 -1.15 6.03
N CYS A 82 9.51 -2.36 6.49
CA CYS A 82 8.71 -3.55 6.20
C CYS A 82 8.16 -4.17 7.48
N LYS A 83 6.86 -4.43 7.51
CA LYS A 83 6.17 -5.07 8.65
C LYS A 83 6.51 -6.56 8.76
N GLU A 84 6.51 -7.07 9.99
CA GLU A 84 6.67 -8.51 10.26
C GLU A 84 5.66 -9.37 9.49
N GLY A 85 6.13 -10.48 8.94
CA GLY A 85 5.31 -11.46 8.22
C GLY A 85 5.18 -11.22 6.72
N LEU A 86 5.71 -10.11 6.19
CA LEU A 86 5.75 -9.83 4.74
C LEU A 86 6.83 -10.65 4.04
N GLU A 87 6.57 -11.04 2.79
CA GLU A 87 7.55 -11.66 1.90
C GLU A 87 7.97 -10.66 0.82
N ILE A 88 9.27 -10.38 0.77
CA ILE A 88 9.85 -9.39 -0.15
C ILE A 88 11.03 -9.97 -0.91
N ASN A 89 11.25 -9.46 -2.11
CA ASN A 89 12.44 -9.78 -2.90
C ASN A 89 13.53 -8.77 -2.55
N THR A 90 14.63 -9.26 -1.97
CA THR A 90 15.86 -8.49 -1.73
C THR A 90 16.96 -8.96 -2.67
N GLU A 91 18.13 -8.31 -2.62
CA GLU A 91 19.34 -8.76 -3.33
C GLU A 91 19.74 -10.19 -2.94
N TYR A 92 19.36 -10.64 -1.74
CA TYR A 92 19.59 -11.99 -1.23
C TYR A 92 18.48 -12.99 -1.60
N GLY A 93 17.53 -12.59 -2.45
CA GLY A 93 16.37 -13.38 -2.85
C GLY A 93 15.10 -13.09 -2.03
N LYS A 94 14.14 -14.02 -2.09
CA LYS A 94 12.87 -13.96 -1.33
C LYS A 94 13.15 -14.15 0.15
N ILE A 95 12.96 -13.10 0.95
CA ILE A 95 13.06 -13.16 2.40
C ILE A 95 11.70 -12.89 3.04
N LYS A 96 11.41 -13.61 4.13
CA LYS A 96 10.28 -13.30 5.00
C LYS A 96 10.75 -12.38 6.12
N ILE A 97 10.10 -11.24 6.29
CA ILE A 97 10.45 -10.26 7.31
C ILE A 97 10.06 -10.80 8.69
N ASN A 98 11.08 -11.03 9.51
CA ASN A 98 11.00 -11.31 10.93
C ASN A 98 12.27 -10.76 11.60
N LYS A 99 12.31 -10.73 12.93
CA LYS A 99 13.46 -10.21 13.68
C LYS A 99 14.78 -10.91 13.31
N GLU A 100 14.74 -12.24 13.21
CA GLU A 100 15.92 -13.05 12.92
C GLU A 100 16.51 -12.76 11.53
N ASN A 101 15.69 -12.76 10.49
CA ASN A 101 16.11 -12.47 9.12
C ASN A 101 16.54 -11.00 8.98
N CYS A 102 15.81 -10.06 9.60
CA CYS A 102 16.17 -8.65 9.57
C CYS A 102 17.60 -8.44 10.10
N LEU A 103 17.89 -8.98 11.28
CA LEU A 103 19.22 -8.87 11.90
C LEU A 103 20.29 -9.69 11.16
N LYS A 104 19.93 -10.88 10.64
CA LYS A 104 20.84 -11.73 9.85
C LYS A 104 21.41 -11.01 8.63
N TYR A 105 20.61 -10.17 7.98
CA TYR A 105 21.03 -9.39 6.81
C TYR A 105 21.55 -7.99 7.17
N GLY A 106 21.74 -7.68 8.46
CA GLY A 106 22.32 -6.42 8.93
C GLY A 106 21.39 -5.20 8.85
N PHE A 107 20.08 -5.44 8.72
CA PHE A 107 19.04 -4.40 8.70
C PHE A 107 18.66 -3.95 10.12
N ALA A 108 18.05 -2.77 10.23
CA ALA A 108 17.63 -2.23 11.52
C ALA A 108 16.21 -2.70 11.90
N TRP A 109 16.09 -3.38 13.04
CA TRP A 109 14.81 -3.85 13.58
C TRP A 109 14.22 -2.88 14.61
N ASP A 110 12.93 -2.55 14.47
CA ASP A 110 12.15 -1.79 15.46
C ASP A 110 11.27 -2.73 16.27
N GLU A 111 11.63 -2.94 17.54
CA GLU A 111 10.90 -3.79 18.48
C GLU A 111 9.50 -3.26 18.84
N LYS A 112 9.29 -1.95 18.83
CA LYS A 112 8.01 -1.35 19.24
C LYS A 112 6.96 -1.54 18.16
N ARG A 113 7.36 -1.43 16.90
CA ARG A 113 6.47 -1.51 15.74
C ARG A 113 6.48 -2.88 15.06
N LYS A 114 7.45 -3.73 15.38
CA LYS A 114 7.73 -5.01 14.71
C LYS A 114 8.02 -4.83 13.22
N TRP A 115 8.83 -3.82 12.91
CA TRP A 115 9.17 -3.44 11.54
C TRP A 115 10.68 -3.62 11.31
N CYS A 116 11.07 -3.91 10.08
CA CYS A 116 12.45 -4.00 9.61
C CYS A 116 12.72 -2.89 8.60
N ASP A 117 13.72 -2.05 8.87
CA ASP A 117 14.21 -1.05 7.92
C ASP A 117 15.33 -1.67 7.08
N VAL A 118 14.99 -2.05 5.83
CA VAL A 118 15.91 -2.71 4.90
C VAL A 118 16.86 -1.74 4.19
N ARG A 119 16.69 -0.42 4.39
CA ARG A 119 17.57 0.61 3.82
C ARG A 119 18.62 1.08 4.83
N LYS A 120 18.35 0.94 6.13
CA LYS A 120 19.33 1.22 7.18
C LYS A 120 20.15 -0.02 7.52
N SER A 121 21.44 0.07 7.25
CA SER A 121 22.44 -0.85 7.81
C SER A 121 22.77 -0.45 9.26
N GLN A 122 22.86 -1.42 10.16
CA GLN A 122 23.26 -1.23 11.56
C GLN A 122 24.66 -0.58 11.74
N ASN A 123 25.47 -0.47 10.68
CA ASN A 123 26.83 0.11 10.71
C ASN A 123 26.89 1.64 10.55
N SER A 124 25.83 2.38 10.88
CA SER A 124 25.81 3.85 10.89
C SER A 124 25.83 4.42 12.31
N LEU A 125 26.82 3.97 13.09
CA LEU A 125 27.23 4.54 14.37
C LEU A 125 28.75 4.70 14.38
#